data_AF-A0A327NSK7-F1
#
_entry.id   AF-A0A327NSK7-F1
#
_cell.length_a   1.000
_cell.length_b   1.000
_cell.length_c   1.000
_cell.angle_alpha   90.00
_cell.angle_beta   90.00
_cell.angle_gamma   90.00
#
_symmetry.space_group_name_H-M   'P 1'
#
loop_
_entity.id
_entity.type
_entity.pdbx_description
1 polymer ?
#
loop_
_entity_poly.entity_id
_entity_poly.type
_entity_poly.pdbx_seq_one_letter_code
_entity_poly.pdbx_strand_id
1 'polypeptide(L)'
;MEFWICKQTNSFTQPISSMSRFIVSQYIFQGIYTTYLRQISLPGFRALHIVIILLLLSQIAQAQCTTTLTVIPGLCTTTANTYSTTAIVTLSNPTTGILTITDGSQSATFATTPISSATFTALFTGLISNGDLHTVTAALFGCTPSTATYTAPGSCTQPAGTQLALTKLVDKTKAKIGDVMTYTLVLTNTGSTTATNVVVQDSMSTGLSFVPGSATIPAGTTFTQGAPRAHGK
;
A
#
# COMPACT_ATOMS: atom_id res chain seq x y z
N MET A 1 -15.52 -22.00 36.27
CA MET A 1 -16.52 -20.91 36.19
C MET A 1 -17.85 -21.56 35.89
N GLU A 2 -18.70 -21.66 36.91
CA GLU A 2 -20.07 -22.13 36.74
C GLU A 2 -20.88 -21.10 35.93
N PHE A 3 -21.69 -21.58 35.00
CA PHE A 3 -22.80 -20.79 34.45
C PHE A 3 -24.06 -21.64 34.49
N TRP A 4 -25.03 -21.14 35.26
CA TRP A 4 -26.39 -21.64 35.32
C TRP A 4 -27.11 -21.34 34.01
N ILE A 5 -27.82 -22.32 33.44
CA ILE A 5 -28.85 -22.06 32.42
C ILE A 5 -30.17 -22.65 32.91
N CYS A 6 -31.17 -21.77 32.88
CA CYS A 6 -32.47 -21.88 33.52
C CYS A 6 -33.37 -22.98 32.90
N LYS A 7 -34.19 -23.58 33.76
CA LYS A 7 -35.32 -24.47 33.46
C LYS A 7 -36.33 -23.82 32.51
N GLN A 8 -36.78 -24.56 31.50
CA GLN A 8 -38.21 -24.69 31.24
C GLN A 8 -38.56 -26.18 31.13
N THR A 9 -38.95 -26.77 32.25
CA THR A 9 -39.60 -28.08 32.29
C THR A 9 -41.10 -27.85 32.16
N ASN A 10 -41.62 -27.70 30.94
CA ASN A 10 -43.08 -27.76 30.74
C ASN A 10 -43.52 -29.21 30.97
N SER A 11 -43.94 -29.47 32.20
CA SER A 11 -44.49 -30.75 32.65
C SER A 11 -45.99 -30.71 32.41
N PHE A 12 -46.47 -31.30 31.31
CA PHE A 12 -47.89 -31.55 31.13
C PHE A 12 -48.24 -32.88 31.80
N THR A 13 -49.05 -32.83 32.87
CA THR A 13 -49.56 -34.01 33.58
C THR A 13 -50.89 -34.44 32.96
N GLN A 14 -50.93 -35.59 32.29
CA GLN A 14 -52.13 -36.31 31.82
C GLN A 14 -51.90 -37.83 32.02
N PRO A 15 -52.94 -38.65 32.22
CA PRO A 15 -52.82 -39.99 32.78
C PRO A 15 -52.15 -40.99 31.84
N ILE A 16 -51.48 -41.96 32.46
CA ILE A 16 -50.44 -42.81 31.89
C ILE A 16 -51.06 -43.96 31.08
N SER A 17 -50.85 -43.98 29.76
CA SER A 17 -50.67 -45.23 29.01
C SER A 17 -49.79 -44.97 27.79
N SER A 18 -48.68 -45.69 27.69
CA SER A 18 -47.61 -45.56 26.66
C SER A 18 -46.65 -44.37 26.84
N MET A 19 -45.60 -44.58 27.65
CA MET A 19 -44.43 -43.70 27.67
C MET A 19 -43.64 -43.85 26.37
N SER A 20 -43.56 -42.79 25.57
CA SER A 20 -42.45 -42.58 24.63
C SER A 20 -41.76 -41.29 25.04
N ARG A 21 -40.70 -41.41 25.84
CA ARG A 21 -39.85 -40.28 26.23
C ARG A 21 -38.95 -39.90 25.04
N PHE A 22 -39.09 -38.70 24.52
CA PHE A 22 -38.19 -38.13 23.53
C PHE A 22 -37.16 -37.25 24.23
N ILE A 23 -35.86 -37.54 24.07
CA ILE A 23 -34.76 -36.72 24.56
C ILE A 23 -34.15 -36.04 23.32
N VAL A 24 -34.37 -34.73 23.18
CA VAL A 24 -33.65 -33.92 22.19
C VAL A 24 -32.39 -33.41 22.88
N SER A 25 -31.22 -33.95 22.52
CA SER A 25 -29.94 -33.51 23.06
C SER A 25 -29.30 -32.57 22.05
N GLN A 26 -29.20 -31.28 22.38
CA GLN A 26 -28.44 -30.31 21.60
C GLN A 26 -27.00 -30.28 22.10
N TYR A 27 -26.03 -30.55 21.23
CA TYR A 27 -24.60 -30.40 21.51
C TYR A 27 -24.08 -29.08 20.92
N ILE A 28 -23.38 -28.30 21.73
CA ILE A 28 -22.67 -27.10 21.29
C ILE A 28 -21.24 -27.51 20.91
N PHE A 29 -20.92 -27.54 19.62
CA PHE A 29 -19.54 -27.61 19.15
C PHE A 29 -19.33 -26.61 18.01
N GLN A 30 -18.49 -25.60 18.24
CA GLN A 30 -17.90 -24.74 17.20
C GLN A 30 -18.90 -24.16 16.16
N GLY A 31 -20.05 -23.64 16.61
CA GLY A 31 -20.90 -22.78 15.77
C GLY A 31 -21.64 -23.45 14.61
N ILE A 32 -21.67 -24.78 14.51
CA ILE A 32 -22.43 -25.51 13.49
C ILE A 32 -23.48 -26.39 14.19
N TYR A 33 -24.76 -26.03 14.04
CA TYR A 33 -25.87 -26.83 14.55
C TYR A 33 -26.05 -28.09 13.70
N THR A 34 -25.47 -29.21 14.10
CA THR A 34 -25.73 -30.51 13.46
C THR A 34 -26.69 -31.31 14.34
N THR A 35 -27.97 -31.32 14.00
CA THR A 35 -28.98 -32.11 14.72
C THR A 35 -29.00 -33.54 14.17
N TYR A 36 -28.57 -34.52 14.96
CA TYR A 36 -28.71 -35.94 14.62
C TYR A 36 -30.09 -36.44 15.07
N LEU A 37 -30.93 -36.90 14.13
CA LEU A 37 -32.13 -37.66 14.45
C LEU A 37 -31.81 -39.16 14.37
N ARG A 38 -31.72 -39.86 15.52
CA ARG A 38 -31.80 -41.33 15.49
C ARG A 38 -33.25 -41.71 15.21
N GLN A 39 -33.50 -42.35 14.07
CA GLN A 39 -34.81 -42.90 13.73
C GLN A 39 -35.17 -44.02 14.72
N ILE A 40 -36.20 -43.80 15.54
CA ILE A 40 -36.81 -44.85 16.35
C ILE A 40 -38.05 -45.32 15.58
N SER A 41 -37.98 -46.53 15.03
CA SER A 41 -39.14 -47.18 14.38
C SER A 41 -40.09 -47.66 15.47
N LEU A 42 -41.28 -47.06 15.56
CA LEU A 42 -42.35 -47.50 16.44
C LEU A 42 -43.37 -48.33 15.62
N PRO A 43 -43.63 -49.60 15.97
CA PRO A 43 -44.57 -50.44 15.23
C PRO A 43 -45.99 -49.91 15.40
N GLY A 44 -46.63 -49.49 14.29
CA GLY A 44 -48.04 -49.10 14.24
C GLY A 44 -48.36 -47.73 13.64
N PHE A 45 -47.37 -46.85 13.45
CA PHE A 45 -47.59 -45.54 12.82
C PHE A 45 -47.34 -45.61 11.30
N ARG A 46 -48.37 -45.31 10.49
CA ARG A 46 -48.27 -45.35 9.00
C ARG A 46 -47.61 -44.13 8.36
N ALA A 47 -47.43 -43.02 9.10
CA ALA A 47 -46.58 -41.90 8.70
C ALA A 47 -46.36 -40.96 9.90
N LEU A 48 -45.11 -40.56 10.16
CA LEU A 48 -44.76 -39.58 11.18
C LEU A 48 -44.38 -38.27 10.48
N HIS A 49 -45.30 -37.30 10.47
CA HIS A 49 -45.03 -35.95 9.96
C HIS A 49 -44.38 -35.11 11.07
N ILE A 50 -43.05 -34.99 11.02
CA ILE A 50 -42.30 -34.11 11.91
C ILE A 50 -42.14 -32.76 11.21
N VAL A 51 -42.79 -31.72 11.74
CA VAL A 51 -42.60 -30.34 11.27
C VAL A 51 -41.57 -29.67 12.18
N ILE A 52 -40.36 -29.45 11.66
CA ILE A 52 -39.29 -28.74 12.38
C ILE A 52 -39.34 -27.27 11.95
N ILE A 53 -39.72 -26.39 12.87
CA ILE A 53 -39.68 -24.93 12.67
C ILE A 53 -38.33 -24.43 13.19
N LEU A 54 -37.42 -24.08 12.29
CA LEU A 54 -36.13 -23.46 12.63
C LEU A 54 -36.30 -21.94 12.56
N LEU A 55 -36.11 -21.25 13.69
CA LEU A 55 -36.05 -19.79 13.73
C LEU A 55 -34.63 -19.34 13.39
N LEU A 56 -34.43 -18.75 12.21
CA LEU A 56 -33.15 -18.14 11.85
C LEU A 56 -32.99 -16.85 12.68
N LEU A 57 -32.32 -16.93 13.83
CA LEU A 57 -32.23 -15.82 14.81
C LEU A 57 -31.47 -14.59 14.30
N SER A 58 -30.68 -14.73 13.24
CA SER A 58 -30.13 -13.65 12.41
C SER A 58 -29.18 -14.29 11.40
N GLN A 59 -29.11 -13.74 10.19
CA GLN A 59 -27.89 -13.86 9.41
C GLN A 59 -26.89 -12.93 10.09
N ILE A 60 -26.07 -13.43 11.01
CA ILE A 60 -24.83 -12.71 11.31
C ILE A 60 -24.08 -12.75 9.99
N ALA A 61 -24.11 -11.66 9.22
CA ALA A 61 -23.15 -11.45 8.16
C ALA A 61 -21.80 -11.52 8.87
N GLN A 62 -21.15 -12.69 8.85
CA GLN A 62 -19.82 -12.86 9.40
C GLN A 62 -18.99 -11.78 8.72
N ALA A 63 -18.43 -10.86 9.51
CA ALA A 63 -17.61 -9.78 8.97
C ALA A 63 -16.45 -10.47 8.25
N GLN A 64 -16.54 -10.52 6.92
CA GLN A 64 -15.57 -11.25 6.12
C GLN A 64 -14.22 -10.59 6.30
N CYS A 65 -13.18 -11.40 6.50
CA CYS A 65 -11.86 -10.83 6.59
C CYS A 65 -11.45 -10.25 5.23
N THR A 66 -11.16 -8.95 5.21
CA THR A 66 -10.74 -8.25 4.00
C THR A 66 -9.35 -7.68 4.17
N THR A 67 -8.63 -7.61 3.05
CA THR A 67 -7.26 -7.10 2.98
C THR A 67 -7.25 -5.95 1.99
N THR A 68 -6.71 -4.80 2.38
CA THR A 68 -6.38 -3.71 1.47
C THR A 68 -4.88 -3.47 1.47
N LEU A 69 -4.31 -3.28 0.29
CA LEU A 69 -2.88 -3.12 0.08
C LEU A 69 -2.62 -1.81 -0.67
N THR A 70 -1.73 -1.00 -0.11
CA THR A 70 -1.20 0.21 -0.74
C THR A 70 0.31 0.08 -0.84
N VAL A 71 0.86 0.35 -2.02
CA VAL A 71 2.31 0.28 -2.27
C VAL A 71 2.82 1.66 -2.58
N ILE A 72 3.87 2.06 -1.87
CA ILE A 72 4.50 3.37 -2.00
C ILE A 72 5.96 3.14 -2.42
N PRO A 73 6.36 3.55 -3.63
CA PRO A 73 7.77 3.52 -4.01
C PRO A 73 8.56 4.48 -3.12
N GLY A 74 9.67 4.00 -2.57
CA GLY A 74 10.57 4.74 -1.70
C GLY A 74 11.73 5.37 -2.46
N LEU A 75 12.81 5.67 -1.72
CA LEU A 75 13.96 6.38 -2.27
C LEU A 75 14.85 5.46 -3.12
N CYS A 76 15.41 6.06 -4.17
CA CYS A 76 16.49 5.49 -4.96
C CYS A 76 17.82 5.54 -4.18
N THR A 77 18.63 4.50 -4.33
CA THR A 77 20.04 4.47 -3.94
C THR A 77 20.91 4.46 -5.20
N THR A 78 21.59 5.58 -5.46
CA THR A 78 22.29 5.81 -6.72
C THR A 78 23.52 4.91 -6.88
N THR A 79 24.21 4.60 -5.79
CA THR A 79 25.45 3.81 -5.77
C THR A 79 25.23 2.35 -6.19
N ALA A 80 24.08 1.77 -5.88
CA ALA A 80 23.79 0.35 -6.12
C ALA A 80 22.80 0.11 -7.27
N ASN A 81 22.28 1.17 -7.91
CA ASN A 81 21.13 1.08 -8.82
C ASN A 81 19.94 0.32 -8.19
N THR A 82 19.71 0.52 -6.89
CA THR A 82 18.60 -0.14 -6.19
C THR A 82 17.68 0.88 -5.55
N TYR A 83 16.46 0.47 -5.23
CA TYR A 83 15.46 1.27 -4.56
C TYR A 83 14.80 0.49 -3.42
N SER A 84 13.99 1.19 -2.64
CA SER A 84 13.14 0.60 -1.61
C SER A 84 11.67 0.77 -1.94
N THR A 85 10.82 -0.14 -1.48
CA THR A 85 9.36 -0.07 -1.58
C THR A 85 8.73 -0.30 -0.22
N THR A 86 7.73 0.49 0.12
CA THR A 86 6.93 0.33 1.33
C THR A 86 5.55 -0.19 0.97
N ALA A 87 5.17 -1.36 1.49
CA ALA A 87 3.84 -1.92 1.38
C ALA A 87 3.09 -1.75 2.70
N ILE A 88 1.93 -1.10 2.65
CA ILE A 88 1.05 -0.89 3.80
C ILE A 88 -0.19 -1.75 3.58
N VAL A 89 -0.45 -2.66 4.52
CA VAL A 89 -1.60 -3.58 4.48
C VAL A 89 -2.52 -3.28 5.65
N THR A 90 -3.80 -3.08 5.36
CA THR A 90 -4.84 -2.98 6.39
C THR A 90 -5.74 -4.20 6.29
N LEU A 91 -5.88 -4.91 7.40
CA LEU A 91 -6.78 -6.05 7.55
C LEU A 91 -8.02 -5.62 8.34
N SER A 92 -9.19 -6.05 7.89
CA SER A 92 -10.45 -5.91 8.61
C SER A 92 -10.89 -7.28 9.10
N ASN A 93 -11.27 -7.38 10.38
CA ASN A 93 -11.66 -8.61 11.05
C ASN A 93 -10.68 -9.80 10.84
N PRO A 94 -9.35 -9.61 10.96
CA PRO A 94 -8.39 -10.70 10.81
C PRO A 94 -8.59 -11.81 11.85
N THR A 95 -8.16 -13.01 11.52
CA THR A 95 -8.08 -14.15 12.45
C THR A 95 -6.62 -14.38 12.87
N THR A 96 -6.38 -15.29 13.82
CA THR A 96 -5.02 -15.69 14.18
C THR A 96 -4.35 -16.38 13.00
N GLY A 97 -3.18 -15.90 12.59
CA GLY A 97 -2.43 -16.46 11.48
C GLY A 97 -1.16 -15.70 11.18
N ILE A 98 -0.60 -15.96 10.02
CA ILE A 98 0.58 -15.25 9.50
C ILE A 98 0.18 -14.52 8.22
N LEU A 99 0.17 -13.19 8.28
CA LEU A 99 0.08 -12.34 7.11
C LEU A 99 1.41 -12.41 6.37
N THR A 100 1.37 -12.75 5.08
CA THR A 100 2.55 -12.76 4.20
C THR A 100 2.39 -11.66 3.16
N ILE A 101 3.36 -10.76 3.09
CA ILE A 101 3.46 -9.70 2.09
C ILE A 101 4.67 -10.02 1.21
N THR A 102 4.48 -10.12 -0.10
CA THR A 102 5.54 -10.50 -1.04
C THR A 102 5.64 -9.49 -2.18
N ASP A 103 6.85 -9.04 -2.48
CA ASP A 103 7.22 -8.24 -3.65
C ASP A 103 8.30 -8.99 -4.45
N GLY A 104 7.86 -9.67 -5.52
CA GLY A 104 8.73 -10.53 -6.32
C GLY A 104 9.38 -11.64 -5.50
N SER A 105 10.69 -11.55 -5.27
CA SER A 105 11.49 -12.54 -4.54
C SER A 105 11.61 -12.27 -3.03
N GLN A 106 11.18 -11.09 -2.56
CA GLN A 106 11.25 -10.73 -1.15
C GLN A 106 9.90 -10.90 -0.47
N SER A 107 9.90 -11.42 0.76
CA SER A 107 8.69 -11.58 1.56
C SER A 107 8.91 -11.10 3.00
N ALA A 108 7.86 -10.50 3.57
CA ALA A 108 7.78 -10.12 4.97
C ALA A 108 6.56 -10.81 5.61
N THR A 109 6.70 -11.26 6.86
CA THR A 109 5.64 -11.98 7.57
C THR A 109 5.31 -11.32 8.90
N PHE A 110 4.02 -11.26 9.24
CA PHE A 110 3.53 -10.68 10.49
C PHE A 110 2.53 -11.64 11.15
N ALA A 111 2.66 -11.84 12.46
CA ALA A 111 1.64 -12.56 13.22
C ALA A 111 0.39 -11.68 13.39
N THR A 112 -0.79 -12.26 13.19
CA THR A 112 -2.08 -11.60 13.39
C THR A 112 -2.84 -12.21 14.55
N THR A 113 -3.69 -11.41 15.18
CA THR A 113 -4.62 -11.84 16.22
C THR A 113 -6.02 -11.35 15.90
N PRO A 114 -7.08 -11.96 16.46
CA PRO A 114 -8.45 -11.53 16.22
C PRO A 114 -8.68 -10.11 16.73
N ILE A 115 -9.00 -9.18 15.82
CA ILE A 115 -9.29 -7.78 16.11
C ILE A 115 -10.22 -7.23 15.02
N SER A 116 -10.85 -6.07 15.25
CA SER A 116 -11.70 -5.42 14.24
C SER A 116 -10.90 -4.89 13.05
N SER A 117 -9.71 -4.34 13.29
CA SER A 117 -8.82 -3.83 12.24
C SER A 117 -7.37 -3.78 12.72
N ALA A 118 -6.42 -4.02 11.82
CA ALA A 118 -4.98 -3.91 12.07
C ALA A 118 -4.25 -3.46 10.80
N THR A 119 -3.19 -2.67 10.98
CA THR A 119 -2.34 -2.19 9.87
C THR A 119 -0.90 -2.67 10.06
N PHE A 120 -0.30 -3.16 8.98
CA PHE A 120 1.06 -3.68 8.93
C PHE A 120 1.84 -2.97 7.83
N THR A 121 3.12 -2.72 8.08
CA THR A 121 4.01 -2.05 7.13
C THR A 121 5.20 -2.95 6.85
N ALA A 122 5.39 -3.33 5.59
CA ALA A 122 6.59 -4.02 5.11
C ALA A 122 7.47 -3.05 4.32
N LEU A 123 8.77 -3.07 4.60
CA LEU A 123 9.79 -2.34 3.85
C LEU A 123 10.67 -3.34 3.11
N PHE A 124 10.66 -3.27 1.78
CA PHE A 124 11.53 -4.03 0.90
C PHE A 124 12.67 -3.11 0.44
N THR A 125 13.91 -3.54 0.57
CA THR A 125 15.10 -2.74 0.22
C THR A 125 15.99 -3.50 -0.76
N GLY A 126 16.85 -2.79 -1.49
CA GLY A 126 17.77 -3.41 -2.43
C GLY A 126 17.08 -3.98 -3.68
N LEU A 127 15.89 -3.49 -4.03
CA LEU A 127 15.18 -3.88 -5.24
C LEU A 127 15.87 -3.26 -6.46
N ILE A 128 15.96 -3.98 -7.58
CA ILE A 128 16.73 -3.54 -8.76
C ILE A 128 15.95 -2.51 -9.56
N SER A 129 16.56 -1.37 -9.87
CA SER A 129 15.94 -0.34 -10.71
C SER A 129 16.18 -0.62 -12.19
N ASN A 130 15.17 -1.18 -12.84
CA ASN A 130 15.20 -1.58 -14.25
C ASN A 130 13.98 -1.11 -15.07
N GLY A 131 12.99 -0.45 -14.44
CA GLY A 131 11.77 0.00 -15.12
C GLY A 131 10.68 -1.06 -15.24
N ASP A 132 10.87 -2.24 -14.67
CA ASP A 132 9.92 -3.34 -14.80
C ASP A 132 8.68 -3.14 -13.91
N LEU A 133 7.60 -3.82 -14.27
CA LEU A 133 6.38 -3.87 -13.47
C LEU A 133 6.51 -4.94 -12.37
N HIS A 134 6.37 -4.51 -11.12
CA HIS A 134 6.36 -5.37 -9.95
C HIS A 134 4.93 -5.58 -9.44
N THR A 135 4.68 -6.75 -8.86
CA THR A 135 3.41 -7.09 -8.22
C THR A 135 3.66 -7.42 -6.76
N VAL A 136 3.04 -6.64 -5.87
CA VAL A 136 3.01 -6.90 -4.44
C VAL A 136 1.74 -7.66 -4.11
N THR A 137 1.86 -8.72 -3.32
CA THR A 137 0.74 -9.54 -2.86
C THR A 137 0.69 -9.55 -1.34
N ALA A 138 -0.50 -9.42 -0.77
CA ALA A 138 -0.76 -9.55 0.65
C ALA A 138 -1.79 -10.67 0.87
N ALA A 139 -1.39 -11.71 1.60
CA ALA A 139 -2.21 -12.90 1.82
C ALA A 139 -2.22 -13.29 3.30
N LEU A 140 -3.42 -13.51 3.82
CA LEU A 140 -3.67 -14.11 5.12
C LEU A 140 -4.75 -15.18 4.94
N PHE A 141 -4.54 -16.36 5.51
CA PHE A 141 -5.51 -17.46 5.40
C PHE A 141 -6.87 -17.05 6.00
N GLY A 142 -7.95 -17.34 5.28
CA GLY A 142 -9.31 -16.94 5.66
C GLY A 142 -9.68 -15.48 5.32
N CYS A 143 -8.76 -14.73 4.71
CA CYS A 143 -9.00 -13.39 4.18
C CYS A 143 -8.93 -13.38 2.66
N THR A 144 -9.67 -12.49 2.01
CA THR A 144 -9.49 -12.25 0.57
C THR A 144 -8.10 -11.66 0.34
N PRO A 145 -7.25 -12.26 -0.51
CA PRO A 145 -5.92 -11.73 -0.80
C PRO A 145 -6.04 -10.42 -1.60
N SER A 146 -5.05 -9.54 -1.44
CA SER A 146 -4.97 -8.26 -2.15
C SER A 146 -3.68 -8.18 -2.94
N THR A 147 -3.74 -7.57 -4.12
CA THR A 147 -2.59 -7.39 -5.01
C THR A 147 -2.54 -5.95 -5.51
N ALA A 148 -1.35 -5.38 -5.58
CA ALA A 148 -1.11 -4.06 -6.13
C ALA A 148 0.15 -4.10 -7.00
N THR A 149 0.11 -3.37 -8.13
CA THR A 149 1.25 -3.29 -9.05
C THR A 149 1.90 -1.91 -8.98
N TYR A 150 3.20 -1.85 -9.18
CA TYR A 150 3.93 -0.59 -9.33
C TYR A 150 5.09 -0.76 -10.32
N THR A 151 5.53 0.33 -10.94
CA THR A 151 6.65 0.32 -11.88
C THR A 151 7.93 0.73 -11.13
N ALA A 152 8.97 -0.10 -11.24
CA ALA A 152 10.28 0.23 -10.69
C ALA A 152 10.85 1.47 -11.38
N PRO A 153 11.71 2.26 -10.71
CA PRO A 153 12.49 3.28 -11.39
C PRO A 153 13.31 2.67 -12.54
N GLY A 154 13.35 3.32 -13.71
CA GLY A 154 14.10 2.83 -14.88
C GLY A 154 15.61 2.73 -14.64
N SER A 155 16.15 3.68 -13.87
CA SER A 155 17.53 3.69 -13.38
C SER A 155 17.56 4.57 -12.15
N CYS A 156 18.16 4.08 -11.07
CA CYS A 156 18.60 4.91 -9.95
C CYS A 156 20.06 5.33 -10.11
N THR A 157 20.84 4.70 -11.00
CA THR A 157 22.20 5.16 -11.32
C THR A 157 22.18 6.52 -11.99
N GLN A 158 23.01 7.42 -11.45
CA GLN A 158 23.36 8.67 -12.10
C GLN A 158 24.25 8.36 -13.32
N PRO A 159 24.14 9.08 -14.45
CA PRO A 159 25.06 8.92 -15.57
C PRO A 159 26.51 8.94 -15.09
N ALA A 160 27.30 7.96 -15.54
CA ALA A 160 28.71 7.89 -15.22
C ALA A 160 29.45 9.09 -15.81
N GLY A 161 30.30 9.73 -15.01
CA GLY A 161 31.09 10.90 -15.44
C GLY A 161 30.40 12.24 -15.23
N THR A 162 30.93 13.27 -15.90
CA THR A 162 30.48 14.65 -15.74
C THR A 162 29.36 14.93 -16.74
N GLN A 163 28.15 15.17 -16.24
CA GLN A 163 27.02 15.56 -17.05
C GLN A 163 26.46 16.87 -16.52
N LEU A 164 26.46 17.91 -17.34
CA LEU A 164 25.97 19.24 -16.98
C LEU A 164 24.69 19.55 -17.75
N ALA A 165 23.70 20.09 -17.06
CA ALA A 165 22.49 20.64 -17.64
C ALA A 165 22.43 22.14 -17.33
N LEU A 166 22.23 22.97 -18.35
CA LEU A 166 22.11 24.42 -18.22
C LEU A 166 20.72 24.87 -18.67
N THR A 167 20.01 25.56 -17.77
CA THR A 167 18.72 26.17 -18.06
C THR A 167 18.83 27.68 -17.93
N LYS A 168 18.35 28.41 -18.95
CA LYS A 168 18.27 29.87 -18.94
C LYS A 168 16.80 30.29 -18.84
N LEU A 169 16.48 31.06 -17.81
CA LEU A 169 15.16 31.62 -17.55
C LEU A 169 15.23 33.13 -17.68
N VAL A 170 14.11 33.73 -18.06
CA VAL A 170 13.96 35.18 -18.10
C VAL A 170 12.68 35.56 -17.37
N ASP A 171 12.72 36.64 -16.60
CA ASP A 171 11.57 37.16 -15.85
C ASP A 171 10.44 37.68 -16.77
N LYS A 172 10.79 38.10 -17.98
CA LYS A 172 9.87 38.70 -18.97
C LYS A 172 10.01 38.02 -20.32
N THR A 173 8.91 37.51 -20.87
CA THR A 173 8.86 36.97 -22.25
C THR A 173 8.61 38.04 -23.31
N LYS A 174 8.21 39.25 -22.89
CA LYS A 174 8.04 40.45 -23.73
C LYS A 174 8.55 41.66 -22.96
N ALA A 175 9.32 42.53 -23.63
CA ALA A 175 9.89 43.73 -23.04
C ALA A 175 9.86 44.88 -24.06
N LYS A 176 9.83 46.12 -23.56
CA LYS A 176 9.97 47.34 -24.36
C LYS A 176 11.41 47.86 -24.26
N ILE A 177 11.79 48.72 -25.21
CA ILE A 177 13.10 49.40 -25.17
C ILE A 177 13.19 50.19 -23.86
N GLY A 178 14.26 49.97 -23.10
CA GLY A 178 14.49 50.58 -21.78
C GLY A 178 14.11 49.70 -20.60
N ASP A 179 13.41 48.58 -20.80
CA ASP A 179 13.11 47.65 -19.72
C ASP A 179 14.36 46.89 -19.27
N VAL A 180 14.50 46.70 -17.95
CA VAL A 180 15.48 45.76 -17.39
C VAL A 180 14.84 44.37 -17.35
N MET A 181 15.56 43.38 -17.86
CA MET A 181 15.19 41.95 -17.83
C MET A 181 16.21 41.20 -16.99
N THR A 182 15.71 40.32 -16.13
CA THR A 182 16.54 39.50 -15.26
C THR A 182 16.62 38.10 -15.83
N TYR A 183 17.84 37.65 -16.11
CA TYR A 183 18.10 36.28 -16.55
C TYR A 183 18.64 35.44 -15.39
N THR A 184 18.06 34.26 -15.22
CA THR A 184 18.51 33.28 -14.24
C THR A 184 19.10 32.07 -14.97
N LEU A 185 20.38 31.81 -14.76
CA LEU A 185 21.08 30.63 -15.27
C LEU A 185 21.16 29.58 -14.17
N VAL A 186 20.56 28.41 -14.40
CA VAL A 186 20.61 27.26 -13.49
C VAL A 186 21.49 26.19 -14.13
N LEU A 187 22.68 25.99 -13.57
CA LEU A 187 23.60 24.94 -13.96
C LEU A 187 23.55 23.79 -12.94
N THR A 188 23.21 22.60 -13.41
CA THR A 188 23.08 21.40 -12.58
C THR A 188 24.07 20.33 -13.05
N ASN A 189 24.88 19.79 -12.13
CA ASN A 189 25.63 18.57 -12.40
C ASN A 189 24.72 17.36 -12.18
N THR A 190 24.24 16.80 -13.28
CA THR A 190 23.41 15.60 -13.30
C THR A 190 24.25 14.32 -13.38
N GLY A 191 25.58 14.43 -13.45
CA GLY A 191 26.53 13.32 -13.45
C GLY A 191 27.12 13.00 -12.08
N SER A 192 27.74 11.83 -11.98
CA SER A 192 28.29 11.28 -10.73
C SER A 192 29.67 11.81 -10.34
N THR A 193 30.37 12.50 -11.25
CA THR A 193 31.69 13.08 -10.95
C THR A 193 31.60 14.59 -10.76
N THR A 194 32.40 15.13 -9.84
CA THR A 194 32.52 16.58 -9.65
C THR A 194 33.00 17.25 -10.94
N ALA A 195 32.18 18.15 -11.49
CA ALA A 195 32.59 18.98 -12.60
C ALA A 195 33.64 19.99 -12.13
N THR A 196 34.79 20.03 -12.81
CA THR A 196 35.84 21.02 -12.57
C THR A 196 36.03 21.90 -13.81
N ASN A 197 36.57 23.11 -13.62
CA ASN A 197 36.84 24.05 -14.72
C ASN A 197 35.61 24.38 -15.58
N VAL A 198 34.42 24.46 -14.97
CA VAL A 198 33.19 24.77 -15.69
C VAL A 198 33.15 26.26 -16.03
N VAL A 199 33.05 26.56 -17.32
CA VAL A 199 32.88 27.93 -17.82
C VAL A 199 31.50 28.05 -18.46
N VAL A 200 30.66 28.94 -17.93
CA VAL A 200 29.38 29.30 -18.53
C VAL A 200 29.57 30.58 -19.35
N GLN A 201 29.25 30.51 -20.64
CA GLN A 201 29.29 31.66 -21.54
C GLN A 201 27.88 31.97 -22.02
N ASP A 202 27.46 33.21 -21.82
CA ASP A 202 26.19 33.72 -22.32
C ASP A 202 26.45 34.89 -23.27
N SER A 203 26.19 34.68 -24.56
CA SER A 203 26.28 35.71 -25.58
C SER A 203 24.94 36.41 -25.71
N MET A 204 24.92 37.72 -25.53
CA MET A 204 23.71 38.52 -25.74
C MET A 204 23.52 38.85 -27.21
N SER A 205 22.26 38.76 -27.67
CA SER A 205 21.87 39.23 -29.01
C SER A 205 21.93 40.77 -29.10
N THR A 206 21.96 41.27 -30.32
CA THR A 206 21.86 42.72 -30.60
C THR A 206 20.60 43.31 -29.96
N GLY A 207 20.75 44.45 -29.28
CA GLY A 207 19.64 45.16 -28.63
C GLY A 207 19.52 44.97 -27.12
N LEU A 208 20.36 44.10 -26.52
CA LEU A 208 20.51 43.98 -25.07
C LEU A 208 21.84 44.58 -24.62
N SER A 209 21.82 45.26 -23.47
CA SER A 209 23.02 45.75 -22.79
C SER A 209 23.07 45.14 -21.39
N PHE A 210 24.21 44.55 -21.03
CA PHE A 210 24.40 44.03 -19.68
C PHE A 210 24.55 45.16 -18.69
N VAL A 211 23.86 45.08 -17.56
CA VAL A 211 23.99 46.02 -16.45
C VAL A 211 25.17 45.57 -15.57
N PRO A 212 26.29 46.31 -15.51
CA PRO A 212 27.45 45.91 -14.70
C PRO A 212 27.08 45.75 -13.22
N GLY A 213 27.64 44.73 -12.57
CA GLY A 213 27.36 44.43 -11.15
C GLY A 213 26.01 43.80 -10.85
N SER A 214 25.16 43.53 -11.86
CA SER A 214 23.85 42.89 -11.65
C SER A 214 23.89 41.37 -11.42
N ALA A 215 25.01 40.72 -11.75
CA ALA A 215 25.15 39.28 -11.61
C ALA A 215 25.32 38.91 -10.13
N THR A 216 24.47 38.00 -9.65
CA THR A 216 24.54 37.42 -8.31
C THR A 216 24.70 35.91 -8.41
N ILE A 217 25.38 35.33 -7.42
CA ILE A 217 25.62 33.88 -7.35
C ILE A 217 25.17 33.34 -5.98
N PRO A 218 24.81 32.05 -5.89
CA PRO A 218 24.59 31.41 -4.60
C PRO A 218 25.84 31.42 -3.72
N ALA A 219 25.65 31.59 -2.42
CA ALA A 219 26.72 31.51 -1.43
C ALA A 219 27.46 30.16 -1.54
N GLY A 220 28.79 30.18 -1.41
CA GLY A 220 29.63 28.99 -1.50
C GLY A 220 30.06 28.59 -2.92
N THR A 221 29.74 29.39 -3.94
CA THR A 221 30.26 29.19 -5.30
C THR A 221 31.38 30.19 -5.60
N THR A 222 32.47 29.73 -6.24
CA THR A 222 33.51 30.61 -6.78
C THR A 222 33.15 30.96 -8.22
N PHE A 223 32.67 32.18 -8.44
CA PHE A 223 32.40 32.72 -9.78
C PHE A 223 33.35 33.88 -10.05
N THR A 224 34.09 33.78 -11.15
CA THR A 224 34.81 34.92 -11.70
C THR A 224 33.95 35.49 -12.81
N GLN A 225 33.40 36.69 -12.58
CA GLN A 225 32.61 37.36 -13.61
C GLN A 225 33.47 37.61 -14.86
N GLY A 226 33.12 36.94 -15.96
CA GLY A 226 33.72 37.21 -17.27
C GLY A 226 33.20 38.54 -17.85
N ALA A 227 33.99 39.15 -18.72
CA ALA A 227 33.51 40.30 -19.49
C ALA A 227 32.35 39.85 -20.43
N PRO A 228 31.20 40.55 -20.42
CA PRO A 228 30.12 40.25 -21.35
C PRO A 228 30.63 40.33 -22.79
N ARG A 229 30.46 39.26 -23.55
CA ARG A 229 30.75 39.28 -24.99
C ARG A 229 29.50 39.76 -25.71
N ALA A 230 29.56 40.97 -26.26
CA ALA A 230 28.59 41.39 -27.26
C ALA A 230 28.74 40.49 -28.48
N HIS A 231 27.64 39.99 -29.04
CA HIS A 231 27.70 39.31 -30.34
C HIS A 231 28.18 40.33 -31.37
N GLY A 232 29.41 40.17 -31.86
CA GLY A 232 29.96 40.97 -32.94
C GLY A 232 29.08 40.82 -34.18
N LYS A 233 28.91 41.92 -34.91
CA LYS A 233 28.41 41.87 -36.28
C LYS A 233 29.39 41.10 -37.17
#